data_AF-A0A0Q7FQQ7-F1
#
_entry.id   AF-A0A0Q7FQQ7-F1
#
_cell.length_a   1.000
_cell.length_b   1.000
_cell.length_c   1.000
_cell.angle_alpha   90.00
_cell.angle_beta   90.00
_cell.angle_gamma   90.00
#
_symmetry.space_group_name_H-M   'P 1'
#
loop_
_entity.id
_entity.type
_entity.pdbx_description
1 polymer ?
#
loop_
_entity_poly.entity_id
_entity_poly.type
_entity_poly.pdbx_seq_one_letter_code
_entity_poly.pdbx_strand_id
1 'polypeptide(L)'
;MERENSNRSRRITLRLTLEEYAKIERKYKESTCRKLSDYIRRHLFNKPITTYYRNQSIDDAMEEIIIMRNELNAVGNNLNQVVKKMHTLQQIPEFREWIVRYEEERKILFQKINEIQNHIYKITEIWLQL
;
A
#
# COMPACT_ATOMS: atom_id res chain seq x y z
N MET A 1 46.48 -11.22 -3.83
CA MET A 1 45.20 -11.82 -4.26
C MET A 1 45.03 -13.13 -3.51
N GLU A 2 44.37 -13.08 -2.35
CA GLU A 2 44.04 -14.29 -1.58
C GLU A 2 42.80 -14.93 -2.17
N ARG A 3 42.85 -16.24 -2.41
CA ARG A 3 41.70 -17.03 -2.87
C ARG A 3 40.81 -17.28 -1.65
N GLU A 4 39.69 -16.58 -1.55
CA GLU A 4 38.66 -16.92 -0.56
C GLU A 4 38.20 -18.37 -0.78
N ASN A 5 38.51 -19.24 0.18
CA ASN A 5 38.03 -20.62 0.18
C ASN A 5 36.51 -20.66 0.43
N SER A 6 35.72 -20.54 -0.62
CA SER A 6 34.24 -20.63 -0.60
C SER A 6 33.71 -22.05 -0.35
N ASN A 7 34.57 -23.01 0.03
CA ASN A 7 34.17 -24.39 0.27
C ASN A 7 33.48 -24.53 1.63
N ARG A 8 32.22 -24.98 1.60
CA ARG A 8 31.38 -25.19 2.78
C ARG A 8 31.90 -26.38 3.59
N SER A 9 32.52 -26.11 4.73
CA SER A 9 33.26 -27.10 5.52
C SER A 9 32.50 -27.69 6.72
N ARG A 10 31.36 -27.11 7.13
CA ARG A 10 30.60 -27.53 8.32
C ARG A 10 29.21 -28.05 7.96
N ARG A 11 28.75 -29.11 8.65
CA ARG A 11 27.42 -29.72 8.49
C ARG A 11 26.60 -29.54 9.77
N ILE A 12 25.34 -29.17 9.63
CA ILE A 12 24.35 -29.12 10.71
C ILE A 12 23.40 -30.31 10.52
N THR A 13 23.24 -31.16 11.53
CA THR A 13 22.34 -32.31 11.51
C THR A 13 21.23 -32.07 12.54
N LEU A 14 19.98 -32.12 12.10
CA LEU A 14 18.78 -31.92 12.94
C LEU A 14 17.89 -33.15 12.80
N ARG A 15 17.29 -33.61 13.91
CA ARG A 15 16.21 -34.61 13.87
C ARG A 15 14.88 -33.87 13.82
N LEU A 16 14.04 -34.28 12.88
CA LEU A 16 12.70 -33.74 12.69
C LEU A 16 11.68 -34.86 12.88
N THR A 17 10.54 -34.50 13.42
CA THR A 17 9.35 -35.36 13.37
C THR A 17 8.82 -35.43 11.93
N LEU A 18 7.98 -36.44 11.65
CA LEU A 18 7.37 -36.61 10.32
C LEU A 18 6.54 -35.39 9.91
N GLU A 19 5.81 -34.78 10.85
CA GLU A 19 4.98 -33.60 10.58
C GLU A 19 5.81 -32.36 10.25
N GLU A 20 6.91 -32.14 10.97
CA GLU A 20 7.81 -31.02 10.72
C GLU A 20 8.49 -31.17 9.36
N TYR A 21 8.90 -32.39 9.01
CA TYR A 21 9.49 -32.66 7.70
C TYR A 21 8.49 -32.43 6.57
N ALA A 22 7.25 -32.91 6.71
CA ALA A 22 6.20 -32.71 5.71
C ALA A 22 5.88 -31.22 5.47
N LYS A 23 5.89 -30.40 6.53
CA LYS A 23 5.73 -28.94 6.43
C LYS A 23 6.85 -28.30 5.61
N ILE A 24 8.10 -28.72 5.83
CA ILE A 24 9.25 -28.22 5.08
C ILE A 24 9.19 -28.67 3.63
N GLU A 25 8.81 -29.93 3.38
CA GLU A 25 8.72 -30.48 2.04
C GLU A 25 7.64 -29.79 1.19
N ARG A 26 6.47 -29.50 1.78
CA ARG A 26 5.40 -28.75 1.11
C ARG A 26 5.90 -27.37 0.67
N LYS A 27 6.48 -26.61 1.60
CA LYS A 27 7.02 -25.26 1.29
C LYS A 27 8.20 -25.30 0.31
N TYR A 28 8.97 -26.38 0.31
CA TYR A 28 10.02 -26.61 -0.68
C TYR A 28 9.45 -26.81 -2.10
N LYS A 29 8.39 -27.63 -2.24
CA LYS A 29 7.70 -27.87 -3.51
C LYS A 29 7.05 -26.61 -4.08
N GLU A 30 6.59 -25.72 -3.21
CA GLU A 30 6.06 -24.39 -3.59
C GLU A 30 7.15 -23.38 -3.97
N SER A 31 8.42 -23.69 -3.75
CA SER A 31 9.54 -22.79 -4.02
C SER A 31 10.19 -23.03 -5.39
N THR A 32 10.93 -22.04 -5.90
CA THR A 32 11.73 -22.17 -7.13
C THR A 32 13.07 -22.91 -6.94
N CYS A 33 13.29 -23.53 -5.77
CA CYS A 33 14.55 -24.18 -5.44
C CYS A 33 14.64 -25.59 -6.03
N ARG A 34 15.77 -25.94 -6.66
CA ARG A 34 16.02 -27.27 -7.24
C ARG A 34 16.48 -28.33 -6.23
N LYS A 35 16.92 -27.91 -5.04
CA LYS A 35 17.43 -28.81 -3.99
C LYS A 35 16.92 -28.37 -2.63
N LEU A 36 16.49 -29.31 -1.80
CA LEU A 36 16.04 -29.06 -0.44
C LEU A 36 17.11 -28.35 0.41
N SER A 37 18.38 -28.71 0.23
CA SER A 37 19.50 -28.06 0.92
C SER A 37 19.74 -26.61 0.46
N ASP A 38 19.30 -26.23 -0.73
CA ASP A 38 19.34 -24.83 -1.19
C ASP A 38 18.17 -24.04 -0.60
N TYR A 39 16.99 -24.64 -0.57
CA TYR A 39 15.81 -24.09 0.10
C TYR A 39 16.07 -23.83 1.59
N ILE A 40 16.56 -24.83 2.33
CA ILE A 40 16.88 -24.70 3.76
C ILE A 40 17.94 -23.63 3.99
N ARG A 41 18.96 -23.54 3.12
CA ARG A 41 20.03 -22.53 3.26
C ARG A 41 19.51 -21.11 3.02
N ARG A 42 18.66 -20.93 2.00
CA ARG A 42 17.98 -19.65 1.73
C ARG A 42 17.06 -19.26 2.88
N HIS A 43 16.43 -20.25 3.52
CA HIS A 43 15.60 -20.07 4.71
C HIS A 43 16.42 -19.71 5.96
N LEU A 44 17.59 -20.33 6.17
CA LEU A 44 18.43 -20.13 7.36
C LEU A 44 19.31 -18.87 7.33
N PHE A 45 19.79 -18.43 6.15
CA PHE A 45 20.86 -17.43 6.04
C PHE A 45 20.50 -16.16 5.27
N ASN A 46 19.22 -15.86 5.09
CA ASN A 46 18.76 -14.60 4.49
C ASN A 46 19.33 -14.28 3.09
N LYS A 47 18.64 -14.71 2.03
CA LYS A 47 18.00 -13.62 1.26
C LYS A 47 16.82 -13.22 2.13
N PRO A 48 16.55 -11.93 2.38
CA PRO A 48 15.37 -11.54 3.14
C PRO A 48 14.24 -12.37 2.55
N ILE A 49 13.67 -13.24 3.37
CA ILE A 49 12.36 -13.73 3.05
C ILE A 49 11.58 -12.43 3.21
N THR A 50 11.37 -11.71 2.11
CA THR A 50 10.12 -11.02 1.92
C THR A 50 9.08 -12.15 1.98
N THR A 51 8.85 -12.65 3.19
CA THR A 51 7.58 -13.16 3.58
C THR A 51 6.80 -11.88 3.40
N TYR A 52 6.19 -11.76 2.22
CA TYR A 52 5.00 -10.98 2.10
C TYR A 52 4.07 -11.59 3.16
N TYR A 53 4.25 -11.17 4.40
CA TYR A 53 3.11 -10.79 5.18
C TYR A 53 2.59 -9.53 4.49
N ARG A 54 2.12 -9.70 3.23
CA ARG A 54 1.03 -8.92 2.68
C ARG A 54 -0.07 -9.27 3.65
N ASN A 55 -0.15 -8.45 4.68
CA ASN A 55 -1.23 -8.53 5.61
C ASN A 55 -2.42 -8.22 4.72
N GLN A 56 -3.19 -9.25 4.38
CA GLN A 56 -4.32 -9.09 3.49
C GLN A 56 -5.23 -7.96 4.01
N SER A 57 -5.34 -7.79 5.34
CA SER A 57 -6.04 -6.65 5.93
C SER A 57 -5.43 -5.28 5.62
N ILE A 58 -4.11 -5.15 5.44
CA ILE A 58 -3.44 -3.90 4.99
C ILE A 58 -3.66 -3.68 3.50
N ASP A 59 -3.65 -4.73 2.69
CA ASP A 59 -3.92 -4.62 1.25
C ASP A 59 -5.38 -4.27 0.96
N ASP A 60 -6.31 -4.95 1.64
CA ASP A 60 -7.74 -4.68 1.58
C ASP A 60 -8.00 -3.24 2.07
N ALA A 61 -7.33 -2.80 3.16
CA ALA A 61 -7.41 -1.41 3.60
C ALA A 61 -6.84 -0.42 2.58
N MET A 62 -5.80 -0.80 1.83
CA MET A 62 -5.24 0.04 0.77
C MET A 62 -6.19 0.15 -0.43
N GLU A 63 -6.89 -0.92 -0.77
CA GLU A 63 -7.92 -0.91 -1.81
C GLU A 63 -9.04 0.08 -1.45
N GLU A 64 -9.53 0.04 -0.22
CA GLU A 64 -10.52 1.00 0.30
C GLU A 64 -9.99 2.45 0.29
N ILE A 65 -8.71 2.66 0.63
CA ILE A 65 -8.07 3.99 0.56
C ILE A 65 -8.00 4.51 -0.88
N ILE A 66 -7.73 3.64 -1.86
CA ILE A 66 -7.73 4.01 -3.28
C ILE A 66 -9.13 4.40 -3.74
N ILE A 67 -10.16 3.65 -3.33
CA ILE A 67 -11.56 3.98 -3.62
C ILE A 67 -11.90 5.36 -3.02
N MET A 68 -11.59 5.58 -1.75
CA MET A 68 -11.85 6.85 -1.07
C MET A 68 -11.15 8.04 -1.75
N ARG A 69 -9.92 7.85 -2.25
CA ARG A 69 -9.22 8.88 -3.04
C ARG A 69 -9.97 9.23 -4.31
N ASN A 70 -10.49 8.23 -5.02
CA ASN A 70 -11.24 8.44 -6.26
C ASN A 70 -12.59 9.14 -6.00
N GLU A 71 -13.29 8.77 -4.93
CA GLU A 71 -14.53 9.44 -4.51
C GLU A 71 -14.29 10.90 -4.14
N LEU A 72 -13.22 11.18 -3.38
CA LEU A 72 -12.84 12.56 -3.04
C LEU A 72 -12.50 13.39 -4.28
N ASN A 73 -11.82 12.80 -5.27
CA ASN A 73 -11.57 13.46 -6.55
C ASN A 73 -12.89 13.76 -7.30
N ALA A 74 -13.84 12.83 -7.29
CA ALA A 74 -15.15 13.03 -7.90
C ALA A 74 -15.94 14.15 -7.20
N VAL A 75 -15.91 14.21 -5.87
CA VAL A 75 -16.51 15.31 -5.08
C VAL A 75 -15.87 16.65 -5.45
N GLY A 76 -14.55 16.73 -5.50
CA GLY A 76 -13.84 17.93 -5.93
C GLY A 76 -14.21 18.39 -7.33
N ASN A 77 -14.35 17.45 -8.28
CA ASN A 77 -14.77 17.73 -9.65
C ASN A 77 -16.22 18.24 -9.71
N ASN A 78 -17.13 17.62 -8.98
CA ASN A 78 -18.54 18.05 -8.91
C ASN A 78 -18.66 19.44 -8.31
N LEU A 79 -17.92 19.73 -7.24
CA LEU A 79 -17.85 21.06 -6.66
C LEU A 79 -17.35 22.07 -7.69
N ASN A 80 -16.28 21.78 -8.42
CA ASN A 80 -15.78 22.65 -9.49
C ASN A 80 -16.82 22.92 -10.58
N GLN A 81 -17.66 21.94 -10.93
CA GLN A 81 -18.76 22.14 -11.88
C GLN A 81 -19.85 23.06 -11.32
N VAL A 82 -20.24 22.88 -10.05
CA VAL A 82 -21.20 23.75 -9.37
C VAL A 82 -20.69 25.18 -9.32
N VAL A 83 -19.40 25.38 -9.03
CA VAL A 83 -18.76 26.71 -9.05
C VAL A 83 -18.87 27.36 -10.42
N LYS A 84 -18.53 26.65 -11.49
CA LYS A 84 -18.67 27.17 -12.85
C LYS A 84 -20.11 27.60 -13.15
N LYS A 85 -21.11 26.83 -12.72
CA LYS A 85 -22.53 27.20 -12.84
C LYS A 85 -22.88 28.42 -12.00
N MET A 86 -22.41 28.52 -10.75
CA MET A 86 -22.67 29.70 -9.91
C MET A 86 -22.08 30.99 -10.49
N HIS A 87 -20.91 30.95 -11.12
CA HIS A 87 -20.36 32.12 -11.83
C HIS A 87 -21.27 32.61 -12.97
N THR A 88 -22.02 31.71 -13.62
CA THR A 88 -23.02 32.13 -14.61
C THR A 88 -24.28 32.75 -13.98
N LEU A 89 -24.54 32.49 -12.69
CA LEU A 89 -25.69 33.01 -11.93
C LEU A 89 -25.36 34.29 -11.12
N GLN A 90 -24.09 34.69 -11.02
CA GLN A 90 -23.63 35.91 -10.32
C GLN A 90 -24.28 37.21 -10.81
N GLN A 91 -24.94 37.20 -11.97
CA GLN A 91 -25.63 38.35 -12.53
C GLN A 91 -26.99 38.63 -11.86
N ILE A 92 -27.49 37.74 -10.99
CA ILE A 92 -28.76 37.88 -10.29
C ILE A 92 -28.51 38.44 -8.87
N PRO A 93 -28.93 39.68 -8.57
CA PRO A 93 -28.62 40.37 -7.30
C PRO A 93 -29.07 39.62 -6.04
N GLU A 94 -30.17 38.90 -6.10
CA GLU A 94 -30.79 38.17 -4.99
C GLU A 94 -29.92 37.01 -4.46
N PHE A 95 -28.98 36.51 -5.27
CA PHE A 95 -28.12 35.37 -4.90
C PHE A 95 -26.74 35.78 -4.38
N ARG A 96 -26.37 37.07 -4.39
CA ARG A 96 -25.02 37.52 -4.02
C ARG A 96 -24.59 37.06 -2.62
N GLU A 97 -25.46 37.23 -1.63
CA GLU A 97 -25.16 36.90 -0.24
C GLU A 97 -25.07 35.39 0.00
N TRP A 98 -25.84 34.61 -0.76
CA TRP A 98 -25.80 33.15 -0.72
C TRP A 98 -24.54 32.61 -1.41
N ILE A 99 -24.15 33.23 -2.54
CA ILE A 99 -22.90 32.93 -3.25
C ILE A 99 -21.70 33.18 -2.34
N VAL A 100 -21.62 34.32 -1.65
CA VAL A 100 -20.48 34.64 -0.77
C VAL A 100 -20.32 33.62 0.36
N ARG A 101 -21.40 33.26 1.07
CA ARG A 101 -21.38 32.22 2.11
C ARG A 101 -20.96 30.86 1.56
N TYR A 102 -21.50 30.47 0.41
CA TYR A 102 -21.13 29.22 -0.24
C TYR A 102 -19.65 29.18 -0.64
N GLU A 103 -19.06 30.31 -1.05
CA GLU A 103 -17.63 30.36 -1.37
C GLU A 103 -16.72 30.13 -0.15
N GLU A 104 -17.12 30.61 1.03
CA GLU A 104 -16.39 30.36 2.29
C GLU A 104 -16.47 28.89 2.71
N GLU A 105 -17.68 28.32 2.75
CA GLU A 105 -17.89 26.90 3.07
C GLU A 105 -17.16 25.99 2.07
N ARG A 106 -17.17 26.36 0.78
CA ARG A 106 -16.42 25.67 -0.27
C ARG A 106 -14.92 25.68 0.00
N LYS A 107 -14.33 26.82 0.39
CA LYS A 107 -12.89 26.88 0.69
C LYS A 107 -12.51 25.94 1.83
N ILE A 108 -13.32 25.90 2.88
CA ILE A 108 -13.12 25.00 4.02
C ILE A 108 -13.22 23.54 3.57
N LEU A 109 -14.23 23.20 2.75
CA LEU A 109 -14.41 21.86 2.22
C LEU A 109 -13.23 21.42 1.33
N PHE A 110 -12.77 22.28 0.44
CA PHE A 110 -11.59 22.00 -0.40
C PHE A 110 -10.32 21.81 0.42
N GLN A 111 -10.13 22.63 1.46
CA GLN A 111 -9.01 22.46 2.37
C GLN A 111 -9.06 21.09 3.06
N LYS A 112 -10.23 20.67 3.53
CA LYS A 112 -10.42 19.35 4.16
C LYS A 112 -10.19 18.19 3.19
N ILE A 113 -10.67 18.30 1.95
CA ILE A 113 -10.40 17.31 0.89
C ILE A 113 -8.88 17.19 0.65
N ASN A 114 -8.18 18.31 0.53
CA ASN A 114 -6.72 18.31 0.33
C ASN A 114 -5.97 17.71 1.53
N GLU A 115 -6.40 18.01 2.76
CA GLU A 115 -5.85 17.38 3.97
C GLU A 115 -6.00 15.86 3.91
N ILE A 116 -7.18 15.34 3.58
CA ILE A 116 -7.43 13.90 3.44
C ILE A 116 -6.57 13.29 2.32
N GLN A 117 -6.48 13.95 1.16
CA GLN A 117 -5.60 13.49 0.08
C GLN A 117 -4.13 13.38 0.53
N ASN A 118 -3.64 14.37 1.28
CA ASN A 118 -2.28 14.34 1.83
C ASN A 118 -2.08 13.18 2.81
N HIS A 119 -3.07 12.85 3.64
CA HIS A 119 -3.03 11.67 4.50
C HIS A 119 -3.00 10.37 3.68
N ILE A 120 -3.81 10.27 2.63
CA ILE A 120 -3.80 9.12 1.71
C ILE A 120 -2.43 8.95 1.05
N TYR A 121 -1.81 10.03 0.56
CA TYR A 121 -0.47 9.98 -0.03
C TYR A 121 0.57 9.46 0.97
N LYS A 122 0.58 9.97 2.21
CA LYS A 122 1.51 9.50 3.26
C LYS A 122 1.33 8.00 3.55
N ILE A 123 0.09 7.52 3.64
CA ILE A 123 -0.19 6.10 3.87
C ILE A 123 0.27 5.25 2.68
N THR A 124 0.08 5.75 1.45
CA THR A 124 0.53 5.07 0.22
C THR A 124 2.07 4.99 0.16
N GLU A 125 2.78 6.05 0.53
CA GLU A 125 4.25 6.06 0.60
C GLU A 125 4.78 5.04 1.61
N ILE A 126 4.18 4.99 2.81
CA ILE A 126 4.54 4.02 3.85
C ILE A 126 4.31 2.59 3.35
N TRP A 127 3.21 2.34 2.64
CA TRP A 127 2.92 1.03 2.08
C TRP A 127 3.87 0.62 0.94
N LEU A 128 4.24 1.55 0.05
CA LEU A 128 5.19 1.26 -1.04
C LEU A 128 6.62 1.00 -0.55
N GLN A 129 6.95 1.40 0.68
CA GLN A 129 8.25 1.14 1.31
C GLN A 129 8.30 -0.20 2.08
N LEU A 130 7.16 -0.87 2.27
CA LEU A 130 7.02 -2.18 2.94
C LEU A 130 7.11 -3.34 1.93
#